data_AF-A0A542UZU5-F1
#
_entry.id   AF-A0A542UZU5-F1
#
_cell.length_a   1.000
_cell.length_b   1.000
_cell.length_c   1.000
_cell.angle_alpha   90.00
_cell.angle_beta   90.00
_cell.angle_gamma   90.00
#
_symmetry.space_group_name_H-M   'P 1'
#
loop_
_entity.id
_entity.type
_entity.pdbx_description
1 polymer ?
#
loop_
_entity_poly.entity_id
_entity_poly.type
_entity_poly.pdbx_seq_one_letter_code
_entity_poly.pdbx_strand_id
1 'polypeptide(L)'
;MAGPAGGEATRLGIEFTELDLQPAGGDTLADHLVALEGNFVLTVDGAVIYQDDLFPIAELARCLTLWLDAAGGDDFAFDSMSVEEVGALYAWREHDGLLVGSTLAPEHGASLVSEEEFVRAARSFISAVRARLVEMRLDTDMILGGWEMAIKHEKRWPARPGFFRRRG
;
A
#
# COMPACT_ATOMS: atom_id res chain seq x y z
N MET A 1 -16.16 -37.95 -7.47
CA MET A 1 -15.52 -36.68 -7.86
C MET A 1 -15.39 -35.85 -6.60
N ALA A 2 -14.18 -35.74 -6.05
CA ALA A 2 -13.91 -34.83 -4.96
C ALA A 2 -13.76 -33.43 -5.56
N GLY A 3 -14.66 -32.50 -5.21
CA GLY A 3 -14.41 -31.08 -5.47
C GLY A 3 -13.21 -30.64 -4.63
N PRO A 4 -12.33 -29.75 -5.14
CA PRO A 4 -11.26 -29.25 -4.30
C PRO A 4 -11.86 -28.51 -3.10
N ALA A 5 -11.23 -28.76 -1.96
CA ALA A 5 -11.51 -28.22 -0.64
C ALA A 5 -11.72 -26.71 -0.70
N GLY A 6 -12.56 -26.18 0.20
CA GLY A 6 -12.63 -24.74 0.45
C GLY A 6 -11.22 -24.22 0.66
N GLY A 7 -10.74 -23.43 -0.31
CA GLY A 7 -9.45 -22.78 -0.21
C GLY A 7 -9.48 -21.88 1.01
N GLU A 8 -8.51 -22.05 1.90
CA GLU A 8 -8.28 -21.04 2.94
C GLU A 8 -8.14 -19.68 2.25
N ALA A 9 -8.85 -18.68 2.76
CA ALA A 9 -8.72 -17.33 2.24
C ALA A 9 -7.28 -16.87 2.49
N THR A 10 -6.53 -16.65 1.41
CA THR A 10 -5.16 -16.14 1.47
C THR A 10 -5.14 -14.89 2.35
N ARG A 11 -4.28 -14.87 3.36
CA ARG A 11 -4.19 -13.78 4.33
C ARG A 11 -3.02 -12.86 4.04
N LEU A 12 -3.28 -11.60 3.74
CA LEU A 12 -2.27 -10.57 3.50
C LEU A 12 -2.03 -9.74 4.78
N GLY A 13 -0.77 -9.55 5.12
CA GLY A 13 -0.31 -8.59 6.14
C GLY A 13 0.55 -7.50 5.50
N ILE A 14 0.20 -6.25 5.76
CA ILE A 14 1.00 -5.06 5.43
C ILE A 14 1.23 -4.37 6.77
N GLU A 15 2.45 -4.47 7.30
CA GLU A 15 2.75 -4.12 8.69
C GLU A 15 4.02 -3.28 8.78
N PHE A 16 4.14 -2.53 9.88
CA PHE A 16 5.36 -1.80 10.20
C PHE A 16 5.63 -1.76 11.71
N THR A 17 6.88 -1.54 12.07
CA THR A 17 7.33 -1.25 13.43
C THR A 17 8.37 -0.13 13.41
N GLU A 18 8.67 0.45 14.58
CA GLU A 18 9.77 1.41 14.74
C GLU A 18 9.67 2.61 13.77
N LEU A 19 8.47 3.18 13.60
CA LEU A 19 8.30 4.41 12.82
C LEU A 19 8.98 5.58 13.52
N ASP A 20 9.99 6.12 12.85
CA ASP A 20 10.81 7.23 13.29
C ASP A 20 10.74 8.39 12.31
N LEU A 21 10.83 9.60 12.84
CA LEU A 21 10.93 10.82 12.05
C LEU A 21 12.42 11.17 11.90
N GLN A 22 12.95 10.96 10.71
CA GLN A 22 14.28 11.41 10.34
C GLN A 22 14.32 12.95 10.27
N PRO A 23 15.47 13.59 10.55
CA PRO A 23 15.59 15.03 10.43
C PRO A 23 15.45 15.48 8.97
N ALA A 24 14.25 15.88 8.55
CA ALA A 24 14.05 16.61 7.31
C ALA A 24 14.30 18.10 7.52
N GLY A 25 14.95 18.74 6.55
CA GLY A 25 15.31 20.16 6.60
C GLY A 25 14.14 21.14 6.40
N GLY A 26 12.89 20.65 6.39
CA GLY A 26 11.69 21.41 6.04
C GLY A 26 10.41 20.90 6.71
N ASP A 27 9.29 21.52 6.38
CA ASP A 27 7.95 21.26 6.95
C ASP A 27 6.88 21.13 5.84
N THR A 28 7.30 20.77 4.62
CA THR A 28 6.38 20.52 3.52
C THR A 28 5.85 19.08 3.58
N LEU A 29 4.76 18.79 2.88
CA LEU A 29 4.25 17.42 2.74
C LEU A 29 5.35 16.46 2.25
N ALA A 30 6.12 16.86 1.24
CA ALA A 30 7.20 16.04 0.72
C ALA A 30 8.26 15.76 1.80
N ASP A 31 8.61 16.75 2.62
CA ASP A 31 9.55 16.58 3.73
C ASP A 31 9.04 15.56 4.76
N HIS A 32 7.76 15.59 5.11
CA HIS A 32 7.17 14.61 6.04
C HIS A 32 7.11 13.21 5.44
N LEU A 33 6.79 13.11 4.16
CA LEU A 33 6.66 11.83 3.46
C LEU A 33 7.99 11.07 3.42
N VAL A 34 9.08 11.75 3.06
CA VAL A 34 10.42 11.13 2.98
C VAL A 34 11.07 10.94 4.36
N ALA A 35 10.62 11.67 5.39
CA ALA A 35 11.22 11.61 6.72
C ALA A 35 10.67 10.48 7.60
N LEU A 36 9.55 9.87 7.24
CA LEU A 36 8.83 8.91 8.08
C LEU A 36 9.12 7.48 7.62
N GLU A 37 10.22 6.93 8.14
CA GLU A 37 10.73 5.61 7.83
C GLU A 37 10.56 4.64 9.01
N GLY A 38 10.47 3.35 8.71
CA GLY A 38 10.48 2.31 9.72
C GLY A 38 10.57 0.92 9.12
N ASN A 39 10.64 -0.09 9.99
CA ASN A 39 10.73 -1.48 9.55
C ASN A 39 9.38 -1.89 8.94
N PHE A 40 9.39 -2.24 7.67
CA PHE A 40 8.24 -2.70 6.92
C PHE A 40 8.28 -4.21 6.71
N VAL A 41 7.11 -4.84 6.79
CA VAL A 41 6.97 -6.27 6.50
C VAL A 41 5.70 -6.51 5.68
N LEU A 42 5.86 -7.19 4.57
CA LEU A 42 4.78 -7.74 3.74
C LEU A 42 4.72 -9.25 3.93
N THR A 43 3.58 -9.76 4.37
CA THR A 43 3.38 -11.20 4.59
C THR A 43 2.18 -11.75 3.84
N VAL A 44 2.28 -13.01 3.41
CA VAL A 44 1.16 -13.80 2.86
C VAL A 44 1.09 -15.13 3.59
N ASP A 45 -0.06 -15.45 4.16
CA ASP A 45 -0.29 -16.65 4.99
C ASP A 45 0.76 -16.80 6.12
N GLY A 46 1.24 -15.66 6.64
CA GLY A 46 2.27 -15.60 7.67
C GLY A 46 3.70 -15.76 7.17
N ALA A 47 3.93 -16.03 5.88
CA ALA A 47 5.26 -16.03 5.28
C ALA A 47 5.65 -14.61 4.84
N VAL A 48 6.87 -14.18 5.19
CA VAL A 48 7.42 -12.89 4.73
C VAL A 48 7.76 -13.01 3.25
N ILE A 49 7.22 -12.11 2.44
CA ILE A 49 7.52 -12.01 1.00
C ILE A 49 8.37 -10.78 0.67
N TYR A 50 8.39 -9.78 1.56
CA TYR A 50 9.31 -8.64 1.49
C TYR A 50 9.42 -7.96 2.85
N GLN A 51 10.61 -7.46 3.18
CA GLN A 51 10.86 -6.65 4.37
C GLN A 51 11.95 -5.62 4.08
N ASP A 52 11.89 -4.48 4.77
CA ASP A 52 12.86 -3.40 4.64
C ASP A 52 12.90 -2.58 5.94
N ASP A 53 14.08 -2.34 6.49
CA ASP A 53 14.25 -1.66 7.78
C ASP A 53 14.09 -0.13 7.67
N LEU A 54 14.24 0.44 6.47
CA LEU A 54 14.18 1.89 6.23
C LEU A 54 13.14 2.22 5.16
N PHE A 55 11.93 1.68 5.33
CA PHE A 55 10.87 1.83 4.34
C PHE A 55 10.07 3.12 4.56
N PRO A 56 9.70 3.87 3.50
CA PRO A 56 8.93 5.11 3.62
C PRO A 56 7.43 4.82 3.93
N ILE A 57 7.14 4.59 5.21
CA ILE A 57 5.84 4.15 5.73
C ILE A 57 4.73 5.18 5.42
N ALA A 58 5.02 6.47 5.59
CA ALA A 58 4.02 7.52 5.38
C ALA A 58 3.66 7.68 3.89
N GLU A 59 4.65 7.55 2.99
CA GLU A 59 4.44 7.54 1.55
C GLU A 59 3.54 6.38 1.14
N LEU A 60 3.84 5.16 1.60
CA LEU A 60 3.03 3.99 1.29
C LEU A 60 1.59 4.16 1.77
N ALA A 61 1.40 4.64 3.01
CA ALA A 61 0.07 4.85 3.57
C ALA A 61 -0.73 5.88 2.77
N ARG A 62 -0.08 6.96 2.33
CA ARG A 62 -0.70 7.96 1.46
C ARG A 62 -1.08 7.37 0.09
N CYS A 63 -0.16 6.67 -0.57
CA CYS A 63 -0.42 6.05 -1.87
C CYS A 63 -1.58 5.05 -1.81
N LEU A 64 -1.64 4.22 -0.75
CA LEU A 64 -2.76 3.31 -0.52
C LEU A 64 -4.08 4.06 -0.24
N THR A 65 -4.03 5.18 0.49
CA THR A 65 -5.21 6.03 0.72
C THR A 65 -5.75 6.57 -0.60
N LEU A 66 -4.89 7.11 -1.46
CA LEU A 66 -5.27 7.62 -2.78
C LEU A 66 -5.83 6.51 -3.69
N TRP A 67 -5.24 5.31 -3.64
CA TRP A 67 -5.72 4.15 -4.39
C TRP A 67 -7.11 3.69 -3.93
N LEU A 68 -7.36 3.66 -2.62
CA LEU A 68 -8.68 3.34 -2.06
C LEU A 68 -9.74 4.39 -2.43
N ASP A 69 -9.37 5.67 -2.43
CA ASP A 69 -10.26 6.77 -2.82
C ASP A 69 -10.60 6.77 -4.32
N ALA A 70 -9.70 6.27 -5.16
CA ALA A 70 -9.93 6.03 -6.59
C ALA A 70 -10.86 4.82 -6.87
N ALA A 71 -11.59 4.36 -5.85
CA ALA A 71 -12.48 3.20 -5.85
C ALA A 71 -11.78 1.83 -5.97
N GLY A 72 -10.46 1.73 -5.69
CA GLY A 72 -9.72 0.46 -5.62
C GLY A 72 -9.71 -0.36 -6.91
N GLY A 73 -10.19 0.22 -8.01
CA GLY A 73 -10.57 -0.49 -9.22
C GLY A 73 -9.45 -0.67 -10.23
N ASP A 74 -8.23 -0.21 -9.98
CA ASP A 74 -7.06 -0.33 -10.89
C ASP A 74 -5.84 -0.96 -10.20
N ASP A 75 -4.80 -1.29 -10.97
CA ASP A 75 -3.54 -1.81 -10.44
C ASP A 75 -2.93 -0.83 -9.42
N PHE A 76 -2.26 -1.37 -8.41
CA PHE A 76 -1.45 -0.61 -7.49
C PHE A 76 0.03 -0.89 -7.74
N ALA A 77 0.84 0.15 -7.78
CA ALA A 77 2.29 0.06 -7.69
C ALA A 77 2.76 1.21 -6.80
N PHE A 78 3.53 0.87 -5.77
CA PHE A 78 4.12 1.88 -4.91
C PHE A 78 5.20 2.63 -5.69
N ASP A 79 4.91 3.89 -5.99
CA ASP A 79 5.82 4.84 -6.64
C ASP A 79 6.28 5.83 -5.58
N SER A 80 7.49 5.59 -5.08
CA SER A 80 8.07 6.30 -3.93
C SER A 80 8.93 7.46 -4.41
N MET A 81 9.01 8.51 -3.59
CA MET A 81 10.01 9.56 -3.75
C MET A 81 11.39 9.13 -3.24
N SER A 82 11.42 8.12 -2.36
CA SER A 82 12.59 7.69 -1.60
C SER A 82 13.15 6.33 -2.05
N VAL A 83 12.38 5.56 -2.83
CA VAL A 83 12.79 4.27 -3.42
C VAL A 83 12.86 4.42 -4.93
N GLU A 84 14.00 4.05 -5.53
CA GLU A 84 14.24 4.22 -6.97
C GLU A 84 13.35 3.27 -7.81
N GLU A 85 13.13 2.06 -7.31
CA GLU A 85 12.32 1.04 -7.97
C GLU A 85 10.82 1.20 -7.67
N VAL A 86 10.05 1.46 -8.73
CA VAL A 86 8.58 1.38 -8.67
C VAL A 86 8.16 -0.06 -8.38
N GLY A 87 7.21 -0.21 -7.46
CA GLY A 87 6.62 -1.50 -7.10
C GLY A 87 7.32 -2.24 -5.96
N ALA A 88 8.04 -1.54 -5.08
CA ALA A 88 8.51 -2.14 -3.82
C ALA A 88 7.36 -2.78 -3.01
N LEU A 89 6.12 -2.30 -3.22
CA LEU A 89 4.90 -3.08 -3.09
C LEU A 89 4.06 -2.89 -4.35
N TYR A 90 3.55 -3.96 -4.96
CA TYR A 90 2.58 -3.89 -6.05
C TYR A 90 1.39 -4.81 -5.80
N ALA A 91 0.28 -4.50 -6.45
CA ALA A 91 -0.91 -5.34 -6.55
C ALA A 91 -1.49 -5.21 -7.96
N TRP A 92 -1.26 -6.20 -8.83
CA TRP A 92 -1.73 -6.18 -10.21
C TRP A 92 -3.01 -6.99 -10.37
N ARG A 93 -3.96 -6.47 -11.15
CA ARG A 93 -5.21 -7.14 -11.44
C ARG A 93 -4.96 -8.41 -12.25
N GLU A 94 -5.41 -9.52 -11.69
CA GLU A 94 -5.53 -10.81 -12.38
C GLU A 94 -7.00 -11.25 -12.36
N HIS A 95 -7.33 -12.29 -13.15
CA HIS A 95 -8.73 -12.69 -13.38
C HIS A 95 -9.54 -12.89 -12.10
N ASP A 96 -8.92 -13.46 -11.06
CA ASP A 96 -9.59 -13.86 -9.82
C ASP A 96 -9.08 -13.09 -8.58
N GLY A 97 -8.42 -11.93 -8.76
CA GLY A 97 -7.92 -11.13 -7.64
C GLY A 97 -6.78 -10.19 -7.99
N LEU A 98 -5.92 -9.94 -6.99
CA LEU A 98 -4.73 -9.12 -7.11
C LEU A 98 -3.49 -9.99 -6.91
N LEU A 99 -2.58 -9.94 -7.86
CA LEU A 99 -1.25 -10.51 -7.74
C LEU A 99 -0.37 -9.51 -6.97
N VAL A 100 -0.04 -9.85 -5.72
CA VAL A 100 0.67 -8.98 -4.78
C VAL A 100 2.10 -9.46 -4.58
N GLY A 101 3.05 -8.52 -4.61
CA GLY A 101 4.46 -8.81 -4.41
C GLY A 101 5.31 -7.56 -4.27
N SER A 102 6.62 -7.75 -4.37
CA SER A 102 7.62 -6.69 -4.38
C SER A 102 8.56 -6.85 -5.56
N THR A 103 8.88 -5.76 -6.26
CA THR A 103 9.91 -5.76 -7.31
C THR A 103 11.33 -5.84 -6.74
N LEU A 104 11.49 -5.53 -5.45
CA LEU A 104 12.77 -5.57 -4.73
C LEU A 104 13.11 -6.97 -4.18
N ALA A 105 12.13 -7.87 -4.10
CA ALA A 105 12.29 -9.25 -3.63
C ALA A 105 11.67 -10.28 -4.60
N PRO A 106 12.04 -10.27 -5.89
CA PRO A 106 11.41 -11.11 -6.92
C PRO A 106 11.57 -12.62 -6.66
N GLU A 107 12.59 -13.02 -5.90
CA GLU A 107 12.85 -14.41 -5.51
C GLU A 107 11.76 -15.02 -4.60
N HIS A 108 11.00 -14.18 -3.89
CA HIS A 108 9.87 -14.62 -3.07
C HIS A 108 8.58 -14.80 -3.90
N GLY A 109 8.59 -14.36 -5.15
CA GLY A 109 7.44 -14.42 -6.05
C GLY A 109 6.30 -13.49 -5.63
N ALA A 110 5.15 -13.70 -6.26
CA ALA A 110 3.93 -12.96 -5.98
C ALA A 110 2.81 -13.92 -5.59
N SER A 111 1.89 -13.44 -4.76
CA SER A 111 0.75 -14.23 -4.29
C SER A 111 -0.55 -13.65 -4.79
N LEU A 112 -1.45 -14.52 -5.24
CA LEU A 112 -2.80 -14.12 -5.60
C LEU A 112 -3.64 -13.97 -4.32
N VAL A 113 -4.14 -12.76 -4.08
CA VAL A 113 -5.03 -12.43 -2.97
C VAL A 113 -6.36 -11.89 -3.51
N SER A 114 -7.43 -12.00 -2.72
CA SER A 114 -8.69 -11.32 -3.08
C SER A 114 -8.54 -9.81 -2.97
N GLU A 115 -9.34 -9.07 -3.74
CA GLU A 115 -9.39 -7.61 -3.64
C GLU A 115 -9.86 -7.18 -2.25
N GLU A 116 -10.85 -7.87 -1.67
CA GLU A 116 -11.35 -7.61 -0.33
C GLU A 116 -10.23 -7.75 0.72
N GLU A 117 -9.38 -8.75 0.58
CA GLU A 117 -8.25 -8.98 1.48
C GLU A 117 -7.19 -7.89 1.35
N PHE A 118 -6.85 -7.49 0.12
CA PHE A 118 -5.91 -6.39 -0.10
C PHE A 118 -6.44 -5.08 0.49
N VAL A 119 -7.72 -4.76 0.25
CA VAL A 119 -8.39 -3.59 0.83
C VAL A 119 -8.40 -3.66 2.35
N ARG A 120 -8.66 -4.83 2.94
CA ARG A 120 -8.62 -5.05 4.39
C ARG A 120 -7.22 -4.76 4.95
N ALA A 121 -6.18 -5.33 4.34
CA ALA A 121 -4.80 -5.15 4.77
C ALA A 121 -4.37 -3.68 4.64
N ALA A 122 -4.66 -3.04 3.51
CA ALA A 122 -4.36 -1.62 3.28
C ALA A 122 -5.03 -0.71 4.31
N ARG A 123 -6.33 -0.91 4.59
CA ARG A 123 -7.06 -0.14 5.62
C ARG A 123 -6.49 -0.35 7.02
N SER A 124 -6.08 -1.58 7.34
CA SER A 124 -5.43 -1.89 8.62
C SER A 124 -4.10 -1.14 8.75
N PHE A 125 -3.26 -1.21 7.72
CA PHE A 125 -1.98 -0.50 7.66
C PHE A 125 -2.17 1.01 7.81
N ILE A 126 -3.04 1.63 7.01
CA ILE A 126 -3.32 3.08 7.07
C ILE A 126 -3.80 3.49 8.47
N SER A 127 -4.65 2.67 9.11
CA SER A 127 -5.14 2.95 10.46
C SER A 127 -4.02 2.91 11.51
N ALA A 128 -3.10 1.95 11.39
CA ALA A 128 -1.94 1.86 12.26
C ALA A 128 -0.98 3.04 12.06
N VAL A 129 -0.71 3.43 10.81
CA VAL A 129 0.11 4.61 10.49
C VAL A 129 -0.53 5.86 11.07
N ARG A 130 -1.83 6.07 10.86
CA ARG A 130 -2.57 7.21 11.44
C ARG A 130 -2.43 7.27 12.96
N ALA A 131 -2.65 6.16 13.65
CA ALA A 131 -2.51 6.11 15.11
C ALA A 131 -1.11 6.55 15.55
N ARG A 132 -0.08 6.09 14.84
CA ARG A 132 1.31 6.44 15.15
C ARG A 132 1.63 7.91 14.88
N LEU A 133 1.15 8.46 13.77
CA LEU A 133 1.29 9.90 13.46
C LEU A 133 0.63 10.78 14.53
N VAL A 134 -0.53 10.38 15.06
CA VAL A 134 -1.20 11.07 16.18
C VAL A 134 -0.33 11.06 17.44
N GLU A 135 0.27 9.91 17.78
CA GLU A 135 1.20 9.81 18.91
C GLU A 135 2.41 10.73 18.76
N MET A 136 2.92 10.84 17.54
CA MET A 136 4.03 11.73 17.16
C MET A 136 3.60 13.21 17.05
N ARG A 137 2.30 13.51 17.20
CA ARG A 137 1.70 14.85 17.08
C ARG A 137 1.89 15.48 15.70
N LEU A 138 1.88 14.66 14.65
CA LEU A 138 1.96 15.10 13.26
C LEU A 138 0.56 15.28 12.66
N ASP A 139 0.45 16.15 11.65
CA ASP A 139 -0.81 16.40 10.96
C ASP A 139 -1.16 15.23 10.02
N THR A 140 -2.05 14.35 10.49
CA THR A 140 -2.45 13.16 9.74
C THR A 140 -3.19 13.46 8.46
N ASP A 141 -3.97 14.55 8.42
CA ASP A 141 -4.82 14.85 7.27
C ASP A 141 -4.01 15.47 6.14
N MET A 142 -2.98 16.26 6.50
CA MET A 142 -1.97 16.72 5.56
C MET A 142 -1.18 15.53 4.97
N ILE A 143 -0.65 14.64 5.83
CA ILE A 143 0.23 13.53 5.42
C ILE A 143 -0.53 12.49 4.61
N LEU A 144 -1.63 11.94 5.13
CA LEU A 144 -2.34 10.82 4.51
C LEU A 144 -3.36 11.25 3.46
N GLY A 145 -3.79 12.51 3.48
CA GLY A 145 -4.97 12.97 2.75
C GLY A 145 -6.25 12.75 3.57
N GLY A 146 -7.05 13.81 3.71
CA GLY A 146 -8.25 13.82 4.56
C GLY A 146 -9.31 12.78 4.15
N TRP A 147 -9.64 11.90 5.08
CA TRP A 147 -10.62 10.81 5.00
C TRP A 147 -12.10 11.27 5.09
N GLU A 148 -12.36 12.57 5.27
CA GLU A 148 -13.71 13.08 5.56
C GLU A 148 -14.63 13.22 4.33
N MET A 149 -14.12 12.98 3.12
CA MET A 149 -14.91 13.10 1.87
C MET A 149 -15.38 11.76 1.27
N ALA A 150 -14.74 10.63 1.64
CA ALA A 150 -15.05 9.33 1.05
C ALA A 150 -16.42 8.76 1.47
N ILE A 151 -17.04 9.28 2.54
CA ILE A 151 -18.40 8.89 2.93
C ILE A 151 -19.47 9.71 2.16
N LYS A 152 -19.11 10.77 1.42
CA LYS A 152 -20.12 11.71 0.87
C LYS A 152 -20.20 11.89 -0.65
N HIS A 153 -19.25 11.43 -1.47
CA HIS A 153 -19.31 11.77 -2.90
C HIS A 153 -19.08 10.61 -3.86
N GLU A 154 -20.13 9.81 -4.03
CA GLU A 154 -20.45 9.19 -5.33
C GLU A 154 -20.75 10.31 -6.33
N LYS A 155 -19.73 10.81 -7.06
CA LYS A 155 -19.87 11.48 -8.37
C LYS A 155 -18.52 11.82 -9.02
N ARG A 156 -18.03 10.83 -9.78
CA ARG A 156 -17.58 10.93 -11.19
C ARG A 156 -16.60 12.06 -11.55
N TRP A 157 -15.37 11.67 -11.85
CA TRP A 157 -14.42 12.41 -12.72
C TRP A 157 -13.83 11.45 -13.78
N PRO A 158 -13.46 11.91 -15.00
CA PRO A 158 -13.36 11.07 -16.19
C PRO A 158 -12.02 10.35 -16.32
N ALA A 159 -12.07 9.22 -17.04
CA ALA A 159 -10.95 8.36 -17.38
C ALA A 159 -9.76 9.15 -17.99
N ARG A 160 -8.56 8.90 -17.46
CA ARG A 160 -7.31 9.31 -18.13
C ARG A 160 -6.76 8.14 -18.96
N PRO A 161 -6.26 8.41 -20.18
CA PRO A 161 -5.86 7.34 -21.09
C PRO A 161 -4.40 6.92 -20.88
N GLY A 162 -4.19 5.61 -20.89
CA GLY A 162 -3.03 4.98 -21.53
C GLY A 162 -1.78 4.79 -20.66
N PHE A 163 -1.68 3.64 -20.00
CA PHE A 163 -0.39 2.96 -19.84
C PHE A 163 -0.42 1.65 -20.64
N PHE A 164 0.52 1.57 -21.57
CA PHE A 164 0.60 0.55 -22.62
C PHE A 164 0.95 -0.82 -22.03
N ARG A 165 0.07 -1.81 -22.26
CA ARG A 165 0.48 -3.21 -22.35
C ARG A 165 1.47 -3.36 -23.51
N ARG A 166 2.68 -3.86 -23.26
CA ARG A 166 3.38 -4.67 -24.26
C ARG A 166 3.48 -6.09 -23.73
N ARG A 167 2.61 -6.95 -24.27
CA ARG A 167 2.98 -8.35 -24.49
C ARG A 167 3.94 -8.39 -25.66
N GLY A 168 5.03 -9.12 -25.51
CA GLY A 168 5.93 -9.59 -26.55
C GLY A 168 6.56 -10.86 -26.06
#